data_AF-A0A7W9FCF7-F1
#
_entry.id   AF-A0A7W9FCF7-F1
#
_cell.length_a   1.000
_cell.length_b   1.000
_cell.length_c   1.000
_cell.angle_alpha   90.00
_cell.angle_beta   90.00
_cell.angle_gamma   90.00
#
_symmetry.space_group_name_H-M   'P 1'
#
loop_
_entity.id
_entity.type
_entity.pdbx_description
1 polymer ?
#
loop_
_entity_poly.entity_id
_entity_poly.type
_entity_poly.pdbx_seq_one_letter_code
_entity_poly.pdbx_strand_id
1 'polypeptide(L)'
;MAGRATKNSQRSRAEAERARLYAARLSWHEGRISRRTRDNTLAGFVAGLIIVGAIISQSVHAVVTAPAPTPSETVAPAPLQDPFATLFPTDPTAE
;
A
#
# COMPACT_ATOMS: atom_id res chain seq x y z
N MET A 1 -66.15 -28.14 11.47
CA MET A 1 -64.67 -27.96 11.47
C MET A 1 -64.02 -28.06 10.07
N ALA A 2 -64.58 -28.79 9.09
CA ALA A 2 -63.92 -29.06 7.80
C ALA A 2 -63.59 -27.84 6.91
N GLY A 3 -64.41 -26.79 6.89
CA GLY A 3 -64.18 -25.61 6.04
C GLY A 3 -62.93 -24.78 6.41
N ARG A 4 -62.46 -24.86 7.66
CA ARG A 4 -61.30 -24.10 8.14
C ARG A 4 -59.98 -24.69 7.63
N ALA A 5 -59.90 -26.03 7.53
CA ALA A 5 -58.73 -26.74 7.01
C ALA A 5 -58.52 -26.45 5.51
N THR A 6 -59.59 -26.48 4.70
CA THR A 6 -59.54 -26.08 3.30
C THR A 6 -59.09 -24.63 3.13
N LYS A 7 -59.64 -23.69 3.92
CA LYS A 7 -59.22 -22.28 3.87
C LYS A 7 -57.75 -22.09 4.24
N ASN A 8 -57.25 -22.84 5.23
CA ASN A 8 -55.83 -22.81 5.62
C ASN A 8 -54.92 -23.37 4.52
N SER A 9 -55.34 -24.44 3.83
CA SER A 9 -54.59 -25.03 2.72
C SER A 9 -54.54 -24.12 1.48
N GLN A 10 -55.62 -23.38 1.20
CA GLN A 10 -55.65 -22.40 0.12
C GLN A 10 -54.74 -21.21 0.44
N ARG A 11 -54.76 -20.77 1.71
CA ARG A 11 -53.89 -19.70 2.19
C ARG A 11 -52.41 -20.08 2.13
N SER A 12 -52.05 -21.30 2.55
CA SER A 12 -50.65 -21.76 2.49
C SER A 12 -50.13 -21.89 1.05
N ARG A 13 -50.99 -22.30 0.10
CA ARG A 13 -50.65 -22.31 -1.33
C ARG A 13 -50.38 -20.90 -1.86
N ALA A 14 -51.25 -19.94 -1.55
CA ALA A 14 -51.08 -18.55 -1.95
C ALA A 14 -49.83 -17.90 -1.31
N GLU A 15 -49.52 -18.23 -0.06
CA GLU A 15 -48.31 -17.77 0.64
C GLU A 15 -47.04 -18.38 0.02
N ALA A 16 -47.07 -19.66 -0.36
CA ALA A 16 -45.97 -20.31 -1.05
C ALA A 16 -45.71 -19.71 -2.44
N GLU A 17 -46.76 -19.37 -3.19
CA GLU A 17 -46.62 -18.69 -4.49
C GLU A 17 -46.01 -17.30 -4.35
N ARG A 18 -46.45 -16.52 -3.33
CA ARG A 18 -45.85 -15.22 -3.01
C ARG A 18 -44.39 -15.35 -2.61
N ALA A 19 -44.05 -16.35 -1.81
CA ALA A 19 -42.67 -16.62 -1.40
C ALA A 19 -41.77 -16.95 -2.60
N ARG A 20 -42.25 -17.74 -3.56
CA ARG A 20 -41.51 -18.05 -4.80
C ARG A 20 -41.26 -16.80 -5.65
N LEU A 21 -42.27 -15.95 -5.82
CA LEU A 21 -42.12 -14.69 -6.56
C LEU A 21 -41.16 -13.72 -5.86
N TYR A 22 -41.20 -13.67 -4.53
CA TYR A 22 -40.27 -12.85 -3.75
C TYR A 22 -38.84 -13.38 -3.84
N ALA A 23 -38.64 -14.69 -3.70
CA ALA A 23 -37.35 -15.34 -3.82
C ALA A 23 -36.72 -15.12 -5.21
N ALA A 24 -37.52 -15.18 -6.28
CA ALA A 24 -37.03 -14.90 -7.63
C ALA A 24 -36.49 -13.47 -7.77
N ARG A 25 -37.21 -12.46 -7.25
CA ARG A 25 -36.73 -11.07 -7.24
C ARG A 25 -35.45 -10.90 -6.42
N LEU A 26 -35.41 -11.51 -5.24
CA LEU A 26 -34.25 -11.45 -4.36
C LEU A 26 -33.02 -12.08 -5.03
N SER A 27 -33.17 -13.26 -5.63
CA SER A 27 -32.06 -13.95 -6.32
C SER A 27 -31.48 -13.14 -7.47
N TRP A 28 -32.30 -12.36 -8.17
CA TRP A 28 -31.85 -11.51 -9.26
C TRP A 28 -31.03 -10.32 -8.75
N HIS A 29 -31.50 -9.66 -7.69
CA HIS A 29 -30.78 -8.56 -7.05
C HIS A 29 -29.46 -9.04 -6.43
N GLU A 30 -29.50 -10.15 -5.70
CA GLU A 30 -28.32 -10.75 -5.06
C GLU A 30 -27.28 -11.16 -6.10
N GLY A 31 -27.70 -11.80 -7.19
CA GLY A 31 -26.80 -12.15 -8.29
C GLY A 31 -26.13 -10.94 -8.93
N ARG A 32 -26.84 -9.80 -9.04
CA ARG A 32 -26.26 -8.56 -9.56
C ARG A 32 -25.27 -7.95 -8.57
N ILE A 33 -25.59 -7.94 -7.28
CA ILE A 33 -24.71 -7.41 -6.22
C ILE A 33 -23.45 -8.26 -6.13
N SER A 34 -23.58 -9.59 -6.07
CA SER A 34 -22.45 -10.53 -5.97
C SER A 34 -21.42 -10.33 -7.09
N ARG A 35 -21.86 -10.13 -8.34
CA ARG A 35 -20.95 -9.84 -9.47
C ARG A 35 -20.18 -8.55 -9.26
N ARG A 36 -20.87 -7.46 -8.91
CA ARG A 36 -20.21 -6.17 -8.66
C ARG A 36 -19.23 -6.24 -7.49
N THR A 37 -19.60 -6.93 -6.41
CA THR A 37 -18.70 -7.10 -5.26
C THR A 37 -17.45 -7.89 -5.66
N ARG A 38 -17.60 -8.99 -6.40
CA ARG A 38 -16.49 -9.80 -6.90
C ARG A 38 -15.57 -9.03 -7.85
N ASP A 39 -16.16 -8.27 -8.78
CA ASP A 39 -15.41 -7.51 -9.76
C ASP A 39 -14.68 -6.32 -9.09
N ASN A 40 -15.33 -5.64 -8.15
CA ASN A 40 -14.71 -4.55 -7.40
C ASN A 40 -13.60 -5.03 -6.46
N THR A 41 -13.77 -6.18 -5.79
CA THR A 41 -12.70 -6.74 -4.95
C THR A 41 -11.52 -7.18 -5.81
N LEU A 42 -11.76 -7.86 -6.92
CA LEU A 42 -10.71 -8.24 -7.86
C LEU A 42 -10.00 -7.01 -8.44
N ALA A 43 -10.76 -5.99 -8.85
CA ALA A 43 -10.20 -4.73 -9.35
C ALA A 43 -9.34 -4.04 -8.28
N GLY A 44 -9.78 -4.03 -7.03
CA GLY A 44 -9.01 -3.51 -5.90
C GLY A 44 -7.69 -4.25 -5.70
N PHE A 45 -7.70 -5.58 -5.73
CA PHE A 45 -6.47 -6.38 -5.64
C PHE A 45 -5.51 -6.12 -6.80
N VAL A 46 -6.02 -6.12 -8.04
CA VAL A 46 -5.21 -5.87 -9.24
C VAL A 46 -4.60 -4.46 -9.20
N ALA A 47 -5.40 -3.44 -8.89
CA ALA A 47 -4.92 -2.06 -8.75
C ALA A 47 -3.88 -1.94 -7.64
N GLY A 48 -4.11 -2.59 -6.49
CA GLY A 48 -3.16 -2.62 -5.38
C GLY A 48 -1.82 -3.25 -5.77
N LEU A 49 -1.84 -4.39 -6.46
CA LEU A 49 -0.62 -5.05 -6.95
C LEU A 49 0.17 -4.18 -7.94
N ILE A 50 -0.53 -3.48 -8.84
CA ILE A 50 0.11 -2.55 -9.78
C ILE A 50 0.82 -1.42 -9.02
N ILE A 51 0.16 -0.82 -8.03
CA ILE A 51 0.75 0.26 -7.23
C ILE A 51 1.96 -0.23 -6.45
N VAL A 52 1.85 -1.37 -5.77
CA VAL A 52 2.98 -1.98 -5.04
C VAL A 52 4.15 -2.29 -5.98
N GLY A 53 3.87 -2.88 -7.15
CA GLY A 53 4.89 -3.14 -8.16
C GLY A 53 5.57 -1.87 -8.67
N ALA A 54 4.82 -0.79 -8.88
CA ALA A 54 5.38 0.50 -9.28
C ALA A 54 6.30 1.10 -8.21
N ILE A 55 5.91 1.05 -6.94
CA ILE A 55 6.73 1.52 -5.81
C ILE A 55 8.04 0.72 -5.73
N ILE A 56 7.96 -0.61 -5.83
CA ILE A 56 9.14 -1.48 -5.82
C ILE A 56 10.04 -1.17 -7.03
N SER A 57 9.46 -1.02 -8.21
CA SER A 57 10.19 -0.67 -9.43
C SER A 57 10.92 0.66 -9.30
N GLN A 58 10.25 1.70 -8.80
CA GLN A 58 10.85 3.02 -8.60
C GLN A 58 11.93 3.02 -7.52
N SER A 59 11.73 2.30 -6.43
CA SER A 59 12.74 2.20 -5.36
C SER A 59 13.99 1.47 -5.82
N VAL A 60 13.84 0.37 -6.56
CA VAL A 60 14.98 -0.32 -7.20
C VAL A 60 15.69 0.61 -8.20
N HIS A 61 14.93 1.27 -9.07
CA HIS A 61 15.50 2.21 -10.03
C HIS A 61 16.27 3.34 -9.34
N ALA A 62 15.73 3.91 -8.25
CA ALA A 62 16.39 4.98 -7.50
C ALA A 62 17.73 4.53 -6.91
N VAL A 63 17.81 3.30 -6.40
CA VAL A 63 19.06 2.74 -5.87
C VAL A 63 20.07 2.43 -6.98
N VAL A 64 19.62 1.82 -8.08
CA VAL A 64 20.51 1.41 -9.19
C VAL A 64 21.05 2.62 -9.96
N THR A 65 20.25 3.68 -10.09
CA THR A 65 20.61 4.87 -10.88
C THR A 65 21.18 5.99 -10.01
N ALA A 66 21.44 5.71 -8.72
CA ALA A 66 22.01 6.70 -7.82
C ALA A 66 23.43 7.12 -8.31
N PRO A 67 23.72 8.43 -8.39
CA PRO A 67 25.05 8.89 -8.76
C PRO A 67 26.07 8.48 -7.68
N ALA A 68 27.32 8.27 -8.11
CA ALA A 68 28.41 7.96 -7.19
C ALA A 68 28.60 9.08 -6.15
N PRO A 69 28.91 8.75 -4.88
CA PRO A 69 29.13 9.77 -3.86
C PRO A 69 30.36 10.61 -4.23
N THR A 70 30.20 11.93 -4.21
CA THR A 70 31.31 12.86 -4.37
C THR A 70 32.19 12.81 -3.12
N PRO A 71 33.51 12.65 -3.24
CA PRO A 71 34.40 12.71 -2.08
C PRO A 71 34.34 14.11 -1.47
N SER A 72 34.07 14.19 -0.17
CA SER A 72 34.22 15.42 0.60
C SER A 72 35.66 15.51 1.06
N GLU A 73 36.34 16.62 0.74
CA GLU A 73 37.68 16.86 1.28
C GLU A 73 37.61 17.00 2.80
N THR A 74 38.42 16.21 3.49
CA THR A 74 38.64 16.36 4.92
C THR A 74 39.71 17.44 5.09
N VAL A 75 39.32 18.62 5.56
CA VAL A 75 40.28 19.68 5.88
C VAL A 75 41.15 19.19 7.02
N ALA A 76 42.45 19.03 6.76
CA ALA A 76 43.42 18.72 7.79
C ALA A 76 43.46 19.87 8.82
N PRO A 77 43.59 19.59 10.12
CA PRO A 77 43.76 20.64 11.12
C PRO A 77 44.95 21.51 10.75
N ALA A 78 44.78 22.84 10.80
CA ALA A 78 45.89 23.76 10.59
C ALA A 78 46.98 23.47 11.65
N PRO A 79 48.28 23.59 11.29
CA PRO A 79 49.35 23.45 12.25
C PRO A 79 49.15 24.46 13.38
N LEU A 80 49.25 23.98 14.63
CA LEU A 80 49.18 24.82 15.80
C LEU A 80 50.35 25.81 15.73
N GLN A 81 50.06 27.11 15.69
CA GLN A 81 51.11 28.14 15.74
C GLN A 81 51.79 28.08 17.11
N ASP A 82 53.10 27.86 17.12
CA ASP A 82 53.90 27.95 18.35
C ASP A 82 54.09 29.44 18.71
N PRO A 83 53.49 29.93 19.82
CA PRO A 83 53.62 31.33 20.22
C PRO A 83 55.05 31.70 20.66
N PHE A 84 55.95 30.73 20.80
CA PHE A 84 57.31 30.93 21.26
C PHE A 84 58.38 30.77 20.17
N ALA A 85 57.98 30.57 18.90
CA ALA A 85 58.91 30.42 17.78
C ALA A 85 59.92 31.59 17.64
N THR A 86 59.55 32.78 18.11
CA THR A 86 60.39 33.98 18.10
C THR A 86 61.38 34.06 19.27
N LEU A 87 61.18 33.25 20.32
CA LEU A 87 62.03 33.28 21.52
C LEU A 87 63.30 32.43 21.38
N PHE A 88 63.32 31.52 20.41
CA PHE A 88 64.47 30.64 20.16
C PHE A 88 64.79 30.61 18.65
N PRO A 89 65.50 31.62 18.12
CA PRO A 89 66.06 31.51 16.78
C PRO A 89 67.06 30.34 16.77
N THR A 90 66.78 29.31 15.98
CA THR A 90 67.78 28.30 15.63
C THR A 90 68.65 28.90 14.54
N ASP A 91 69.82 29.38 14.93
CA ASP A 91 70.86 29.84 14.01
C ASP A 91 71.41 28.60 13.26
N PRO A 92 71.35 28.53 11.91
CA PRO A 92 71.87 27.39 11.16
C PRO A 92 73.40 27.40 11.01
N THR A 93 74.14 28.22 11.77
CA THR A 93 75.59 28.38 11.61
C THR A 93 76.35 28.00 12.89
N ALA A 94 76.52 26.70 13.10
CA ALA A 94 77.55 26.14 13.98
C ALA A 94 78.25 24.98 13.26
N GLU A 95 79.14 25.33 12.32
CA GLU A 95 80.32 24.53 11.95
C GLU A 95 81.57 25.36 12.27
#